data_AF-C0Q311-F1
#
_entry.id   AF-C0Q311-F1
#
_cell.length_a   1.000
_cell.length_b   1.000
_cell.length_c   1.000
_cell.angle_alpha   90.00
_cell.angle_beta   90.00
_cell.angle_gamma   90.00
#
_symmetry.space_group_name_H-M   'P 1'
#
loop_
_entity.id
_entity.type
_entity.pdbx_description
1 polymer ?
#
loop_
_entity_poly.entity_id
_entity_poly.type
_entity_poly.pdbx_seq_one_letter_code
_entity_poly.pdbx_strand_id
1 'polypeptide(L)' 'MFAGLPSLSHEQQQKAVERIQELMSQGMSSGEAIAQVAGELRANHTGERIVARFEDEDE' A
#
# COMPACT_ATOMS: atom_id res chain seq x y z
N MET A 1 -1.07 -11.07 -16.70
CA MET A 1 -0.81 -10.71 -15.30
C MET A 1 -0.36 -9.26 -15.26
N PHE A 2 -1.07 -8.37 -14.56
CA PHE A 2 -0.70 -6.96 -14.48
C PHE A 2 0.61 -6.82 -13.69
N ALA A 3 1.74 -6.73 -14.40
CA ALA A 3 3.10 -6.84 -13.88
C ALA A 3 3.61 -5.61 -13.09
N GLY A 4 2.73 -4.89 -12.39
CA GLY A 4 3.12 -3.66 -11.69
C GLY A 4 2.31 -3.33 -10.44
N LEU A 5 1.39 -4.19 -10.02
CA LEU A 5 0.73 -4.04 -8.73
C LEU A 5 1.47 -4.94 -7.73
N PRO A 6 1.97 -4.41 -6.59
CA PRO A 6 2.47 -5.26 -5.51
C PRO A 6 1.40 -6.30 -5.21
N SER A 7 1.79 -7.59 -5.18
CA SER A 7 0.84 -8.68 -4.98
C SER A 7 0.31 -8.63 -3.55
N LEU A 8 -0.75 -7.86 -3.35
CA LEU A 8 -1.51 -7.84 -2.11
C LEU A 8 -2.08 -9.24 -1.89
N SER A 9 -2.04 -9.75 -0.67
CA SER A 9 -2.80 -10.93 -0.27
C SER A 9 -4.30 -10.70 -0.48
N HIS A 10 -5.10 -11.75 -0.58
CA HIS A 10 -6.57 -11.60 -0.68
C HIS A 10 -7.15 -10.77 0.48
N GLU A 11 -6.62 -10.94 1.69
CA GLU A 11 -7.01 -10.14 2.86
C GLU A 11 -6.64 -8.66 2.69
N GLN A 12 -5.43 -8.37 2.21
CA GLN A 12 -5.01 -7.00 1.91
C GLN A 12 -5.86 -6.37 0.80
N GLN A 13 -6.24 -7.15 -0.22
CA GLN A 13 -7.13 -6.70 -1.29
C GLN A 13 -8.53 -6.36 -0.73
N GLN A 14 -9.10 -7.25 0.10
CA GLN A 14 -10.40 -7.02 0.72
C GLN A 14 -10.38 -5.75 1.58
N LYS A 15 -9.36 -5.59 2.43
CA LYS A 15 -9.19 -4.40 3.27
C LYS A 15 -9.02 -3.12 2.44
N ALA A 16 -8.27 -3.17 1.34
CA ALA A 16 -8.12 -2.03 0.44
C ALA A 16 -9.46 -1.65 -0.21
N VAL A 17 -10.25 -2.63 -0.64
CA VAL A 17 -11.57 -2.40 -1.24
C VAL A 17 -12.55 -1.81 -0.24
N GLU A 18 -12.61 -2.33 0.98
CA GLU A 18 -13.45 -1.77 2.06
C GLU A 18 -13.06 -0.33 2.37
N ARG A 19 -11.75 -0.05 2.46
CA ARG A 19 -11.25 1.30 2.71
C ARG A 19 -11.61 2.27 1.59
N ILE A 20 -11.49 1.86 0.32
CA ILE A 20 -11.90 2.67 -0.82
C ILE A 20 -13.40 2.98 -0.74
N GLN A 21 -14.24 1.98 -0.43
CA GLN A 21 -15.68 2.18 -0.29
C GLN A 21 -16.05 3.11 0.86
N GLU A 22 -15.35 3.01 1.98
CA GLU A 22 -15.53 3.91 3.13
C GLU A 22 -15.16 5.35 2.79
N LEU A 23 -14.08 5.58 2.06
CA LEU A 23 -13.70 6.92 1.60
C LEU A 23 -14.71 7.48 0.59
N MET A 24 -15.21 6.64 -0.32
CA MET A 24 -16.26 7.03 -1.25
C MET A 24 -17.59 7.36 -0.55
N SER A 25 -17.97 6.62 0.50
CA SER A 25 -19.18 6.89 1.27
C SER A 25 -19.10 8.21 2.05
N GLN A 26 -17.87 8.66 2.37
CA GLN A 26 -17.59 9.98 2.93
C GLN A 26 -17.62 11.11 1.88
N GLY A 27 -17.89 10.80 0.61
CA GLY A 27 -17.98 11.76 -0.49
C GLY A 27 -16.67 11.97 -1.25
N MET A 28 -15.62 11.21 -0.98
CA MET A 28 -14.38 11.27 -1.76
C MET A 28 -14.60 10.66 -3.16
N SER A 29 -13.99 11.27 -4.19
CA SER A 29 -14.01 10.67 -5.53
C SER A 29 -13.33 9.30 -5.54
N SER A 30 -13.83 8.37 -6.36
CA SER A 30 -13.24 7.04 -6.49
C SER A 30 -11.75 7.11 -6.85
N GLY A 31 -11.34 8.06 -7.71
CA GLY A 31 -9.93 8.23 -8.09
C GLY A 31 -9.04 8.70 -6.94
N GLU A 32 -9.53 9.62 -6.11
CA GLU A 32 -8.82 10.12 -4.93
C GLU A 32 -8.71 9.03 -3.85
N ALA A 33 -9.80 8.31 -3.59
CA ALA A 33 -9.82 7.20 -2.63
C ALA A 33 -8.83 6.08 -3.03
N ILE A 34 -8.79 5.71 -4.30
CA ILE A 34 -7.83 4.74 -4.82
C ILE A 34 -6.40 5.26 -4.67
N ALA A 35 -6.14 6.53 -5.01
CA ALA A 35 -4.82 7.12 -4.90
C ALA A 35 -4.31 7.14 -3.45
N GLN A 36 -5.18 7.48 -2.50
CA GLN A 36 -4.86 7.44 -1.07
C GLN A 36 -4.53 6.02 -0.61
N VAL A 37 -5.41 5.05 -0.86
CA VAL A 37 -5.18 3.66 -0.45
C VAL A 37 -3.94 3.06 -1.12
N ALA A 38 -3.69 3.36 -2.39
CA ALA A 38 -2.46 2.95 -3.06
C ALA A 38 -1.20 3.59 -2.42
N GLY A 39 -1.29 4.83 -1.96
CA GLY A 39 -0.25 5.50 -1.18
C GLY A 39 0.01 4.81 0.15
N GLU A 40 -1.04 4.53 0.91
CA GLU A 40 -0.98 3.80 2.19
C GLU A 40 -0.35 2.41 2.01
N LEU A 41 -0.77 1.66 0.97
CA LEU A 41 -0.23 0.35 0.65
C LEU A 41 1.26 0.41 0.28
N ARG A 42 1.69 1.38 -0.53
CA ARG A 42 3.12 1.58 -0.84
C ARG A 42 3.91 1.94 0.40
N ALA A 43 3.40 2.84 1.24
CA ALA A 43 4.08 3.26 2.46
C ALA A 43 4.27 2.09 3.44
N ASN A 44 3.22 1.28 3.65
CA ASN A 44 3.29 0.08 4.48
C ASN A 44 4.23 -0.98 3.88
N HIS A 45 4.21 -1.15 2.56
CA HIS A 45 5.13 -2.07 1.87
C HIS A 45 6.59 -1.61 1.96
N THR A 46 6.85 -0.30 1.89
CA THR A 46 8.19 0.26 2.14
C THR A 46 8.57 0.26 3.62
N GLY A 47 7.62 0.15 4.54
CA GLY A 47 7.84 0.04 5.98
C GLY A 47 8.40 -1.32 6.38
N GLU A 48 8.09 -2.36 5.62
CA GLU A 48 8.84 -3.63 5.63
C GLU A 48 10.11 -3.53 4.77
N ARG A 49 10.69 -2.33 4.64
CA ARG A 49 12.14 -2.24 4.59
C ARG A 49 12.63 -2.82 5.91
N ILE A 50 12.83 -4.14 5.89
CA ILE A 50 13.95 -4.77 6.57
C ILE A 50 15.06 -3.75 6.41
N VAL A 51 15.37 -3.07 7.51
CA VAL A 51 16.62 -2.32 7.62
C VAL A 51 17.63 -3.44 7.51
N ALA A 52 17.97 -3.80 6.27
CA ALA A 52 19.27 -4.33 5.95
C ALA A 52 20.15 -3.19 6.44
N ARG A 53 20.51 -3.30 7.72
CA ARG A 53 21.63 -2.60 8.30
C ARG A 53 22.76 -3.09 7.42
N PHE A 54 23.04 -2.31 6.38
CA PHE A 54 24.31 -2.38 5.69
C PHE A 54 25.28 -2.12 6.84
N GLU A 55 25.93 -3.19 7.27
CA GLU A 55 27.05 -3.12 8.18
C GLU A 55 28.04 -2.22 7.44
N ASP A 56 28.13 -0.95 7.86
CA ASP A 56 29.25 -0.11 7.47
C ASP A 56 30.49 -0.84 8.00
N GLU A 57 31.14 -1.55 7.10
CA GLU A 57 32.52 -2.02 7.20
C GLU A 57 33.40 -0.79 7.40
N ASP A 58 33.54 -0.36 8.65
CA ASP A 58 34.59 0.57 9.05
C ASP A 58 35.59 -0.17 9.96
N GLU A 59 36.80 -0.32 9.39
CA GLU A 59 38.08 -0.92 9.87
C GLU A 59 38.36 -2.41 9.62
#